data_AF-A0A0F9JVM0-F1
#
_entry.id   AF-A0A0F9JVM0-F1
#
_cell.length_a   1.000
_cell.length_b   1.000
_cell.length_c   1.000
_cell.angle_alpha   90.00
_cell.angle_beta   90.00
_cell.angle_gamma   90.00
#
_symmetry.space_group_name_H-M   'P 1'
#
loop_
_entity.id
_entity.type
_entity.pdbx_description
1 polymer ?
#
loop_
_entity_poly.entity_id
_entity_poly.type
_entity_poly.pdbx_seq_one_letter_code
_entity_poly.pdbx_strand_id
1 'polypeptide(L)'
;MKKKITSTNPKDILAERKVALGLLPGAGKICGALAIAEGAKKYGPYNWRDKAVKMTIYLDAIERHLLALRDGEWKDPESKIPHLGHIVAGAAIVLDANSVGKLINDLPPPGKAAEILDKYEVKK
;
A
#
# COMPACT_ATOMS: atom_id res chain seq x y z
N MET A 1 -2.07 16.41 29.33
CA MET A 1 -2.30 17.26 28.14
C MET A 1 -0.94 17.66 27.58
N LYS A 2 -0.61 17.30 26.33
CA LYS A 2 0.69 17.69 25.75
C LYS A 2 0.65 19.19 25.40
N LYS A 3 1.62 19.95 25.90
CA LYS A 3 1.76 21.39 25.65
C LYS A 3 1.92 21.61 24.14
N LYS A 4 1.07 22.44 23.53
CA LYS A 4 1.18 22.79 22.10
C LYS A 4 2.41 23.70 21.96
N ILE A 5 3.54 23.14 21.54
CA ILE A 5 4.75 23.91 21.25
C ILE A 5 4.50 24.62 19.93
N THR A 6 4.26 25.93 19.97
CA THR A 6 4.17 26.77 18.78
C THR A 6 5.58 27.23 18.40
N SER A 7 6.08 26.82 17.23
CA SER A 7 7.39 27.30 16.75
C SER A 7 7.26 28.70 16.16
N THR A 8 8.19 29.59 16.50
CA THR A 8 8.34 30.92 15.87
C THR A 8 9.29 30.89 14.68
N ASN A 9 9.94 29.75 14.42
CA ASN A 9 10.84 29.58 13.29
C ASN A 9 10.04 29.47 11.98
N PRO A 10 10.26 30.33 10.98
CA PRO A 10 9.52 30.29 9.72
C PRO A 10 9.63 28.94 8.98
N LYS A 11 10.76 28.23 9.11
CA LYS A 11 10.96 26.90 8.50
C LYS A 11 10.07 25.85 9.15
N ASP A 12 9.90 25.89 10.47
CA ASP A 12 9.07 24.94 11.21
C ASP A 12 7.59 25.15 10.86
N ILE A 13 7.12 26.41 10.85
CA ILE A 13 5.74 26.76 10.47
C ILE A 13 5.44 26.30 9.04
N LEU A 14 6.39 26.47 8.10
CA LEU A 14 6.23 25.98 6.73
C LEU A 14 6.34 24.46 6.63
N ALA A 15 7.12 23.82 7.50
CA ALA A 15 7.25 22.37 7.54
C ALA A 15 5.97 21.69 8.07
N GLU A 16 5.21 22.32 8.96
CA GLU A 16 3.90 21.84 9.43
C GLU A 16 2.88 21.65 8.28
N ARG A 17 3.07 22.37 7.17
CA ARG A 17 2.22 22.23 5.96
C ARG A 17 2.63 21.06 5.06
N LYS A 18 3.78 20.44 5.32
CA LYS A 18 4.31 19.33 4.50
C LYS A 18 3.86 17.99 5.08
N VAL A 19 3.74 17.00 4.22
CA VAL A 19 3.49 15.62 4.65
C VAL A 19 4.66 15.14 5.52
N ALA A 20 4.37 14.78 6.76
CA ALA A 20 5.36 14.25 7.70
C ALA A 20 5.68 12.79 7.37
N LEU A 21 6.54 12.55 6.38
CA LEU A 21 6.92 11.20 5.90
C LEU A 21 7.47 10.28 7.02
N GLY A 22 7.95 10.84 8.13
CA GLY A 22 8.37 10.10 9.33
C GLY A 22 7.23 9.37 10.05
N LEU A 23 5.97 9.75 9.81
CA LEU A 23 4.81 9.10 10.43
C LEU A 23 4.53 7.69 9.90
N LEU A 24 5.01 7.36 8.70
CA LEU A 24 4.94 5.99 8.20
C LEU A 24 6.02 5.14 8.91
N PRO A 25 5.65 4.11 9.69
CA PRO A 25 6.61 3.32 10.46
C PRO A 25 7.66 2.63 9.57
N GLY A 26 8.89 2.53 10.08
CA GLY A 26 10.02 1.95 9.36
C GLY A 26 9.78 0.51 8.89
N ALA A 27 9.08 -0.30 9.70
CA ALA A 27 8.80 -1.70 9.36
C ALA A 27 8.03 -1.84 8.03
N GLY A 28 6.99 -1.01 7.82
CA GLY A 28 6.22 -1.02 6.58
C GLY A 28 7.05 -0.58 5.37
N LYS A 29 7.86 0.47 5.54
CA LYS A 29 8.79 0.95 4.49
C LYS A 29 9.78 -0.14 4.08
N ILE A 30 10.45 -0.75 5.06
CA ILE A 30 11.50 -1.75 4.83
C ILE A 30 10.91 -3.00 4.19
N CYS A 31 9.81 -3.56 4.72
CA CYS A 31 9.22 -4.78 4.18
C CYS A 31 8.64 -4.56 2.77
N GLY A 32 7.99 -3.42 2.53
CA GLY A 32 7.52 -3.04 1.20
C GLY A 32 8.67 -2.88 0.20
N ALA A 33 9.76 -2.21 0.61
CA ALA A 33 10.94 -2.05 -0.25
C ALA A 33 11.61 -3.39 -0.58
N LEU A 34 11.70 -4.32 0.37
CA LEU A 34 12.23 -5.66 0.12
C LEU A 34 11.35 -6.44 -0.88
N ALA A 35 10.03 -6.36 -0.75
CA ALA A 35 9.10 -7.03 -1.67
C ALA A 35 9.18 -6.43 -3.08
N ILE A 36 9.26 -5.10 -3.20
CA ILE A 36 9.50 -4.42 -4.49
C ILE A 36 10.84 -4.85 -5.09
N ALA A 37 11.91 -4.94 -4.28
CA ALA A 37 13.22 -5.37 -4.74
C ALA A 37 13.20 -6.79 -5.30
N GLU A 38 12.43 -7.70 -4.70
CA GLU A 38 12.24 -9.05 -5.22
C GLU A 38 11.55 -9.05 -6.59
N GLY A 39 10.47 -8.27 -6.75
CA GLY A 39 9.83 -8.06 -8.06
C GLY A 39 10.77 -7.42 -9.08
N ALA A 40 11.59 -6.46 -8.65
CA ALA A 40 12.54 -5.76 -9.52
C ALA A 40 13.63 -6.69 -10.08
N LYS A 41 14.02 -7.76 -9.37
CA LYS A 41 14.92 -8.79 -9.91
C LYS A 41 14.30 -9.51 -11.11
N LYS A 42 12.98 -9.71 -11.10
CA LYS A 42 12.24 -10.45 -12.14
C LYS A 42 11.84 -9.55 -13.31
N TYR A 43 11.44 -8.30 -13.04
CA TYR A 43 10.81 -7.44 -14.05
C TYR A 43 11.47 -6.08 -14.27
N GLY A 44 12.54 -5.80 -13.55
CA GLY A 44 13.18 -4.48 -13.48
C GLY A 44 12.49 -3.53 -12.50
N PRO A 45 13.22 -2.57 -11.90
CA PRO A 45 12.63 -1.59 -11.01
C PRO A 45 11.73 -0.62 -11.78
N TYR A 46 10.64 -0.17 -11.17
CA TYR A 46 9.71 0.83 -11.71
C TYR A 46 9.08 0.51 -13.09
N ASN A 47 9.10 -0.75 -13.53
CA ASN A 47 8.62 -1.16 -14.85
C ASN A 47 7.15 -0.78 -15.13
N TRP A 48 6.32 -0.65 -14.09
CA TRP A 48 4.92 -0.21 -14.16
C TRP A 48 4.74 1.26 -14.58
N ARG A 49 5.80 2.08 -14.53
CA ARG A 49 5.78 3.45 -15.05
C ARG A 49 5.95 3.51 -16.57
N ASP A 50 6.58 2.50 -17.16
CA ASP A 50 6.74 2.40 -18.61
C ASP A 50 5.58 1.60 -19.22
N LYS A 51 5.31 0.43 -18.62
CA LYS A 51 4.31 -0.54 -19.07
C LYS A 51 3.05 -0.41 -18.21
N ALA A 52 1.93 -0.12 -18.85
CA ALA A 52 0.66 -0.01 -18.16
C ALA A 52 0.28 -1.33 -17.48
N VAL A 53 -0.30 -1.25 -16.29
CA VAL A 53 -0.64 -2.40 -15.45
C VAL A 53 -2.13 -2.42 -15.13
N LYS A 54 -2.70 -3.62 -15.05
CA LYS A 54 -4.10 -3.85 -14.68
C LYS A 54 -4.28 -3.78 -13.18
N MET A 55 -5.31 -3.07 -12.71
CA MET A 55 -5.61 -2.94 -11.29
C MET A 55 -5.97 -4.29 -10.66
N THR A 56 -6.78 -5.10 -11.35
CA THR A 56 -7.23 -6.42 -10.86
C THR A 56 -6.07 -7.34 -10.50
N ILE A 57 -5.01 -7.39 -11.32
CA ILE A 57 -3.83 -8.23 -11.08
C ILE A 57 -3.16 -7.94 -9.73
N TYR A 58 -3.09 -6.66 -9.34
CA TYR A 58 -2.50 -6.27 -8.06
C TYR A 58 -3.46 -6.49 -6.90
N LEU A 59 -4.77 -6.31 -7.10
CA LEU A 59 -5.78 -6.62 -6.09
C LEU A 59 -5.78 -8.12 -5.77
N ASP A 60 -5.75 -8.98 -6.77
CA ASP A 60 -5.69 -10.44 -6.58
C ASP A 60 -4.39 -10.86 -5.88
N ALA A 61 -3.26 -10.22 -6.20
CA ALA A 61 -2.00 -10.47 -5.52
C ALA A 61 -2.04 -10.08 -4.03
N ILE A 62 -2.62 -8.91 -3.73
CA ILE A 62 -2.84 -8.46 -2.36
C ILE A 62 -3.75 -9.43 -1.62
N GLU A 63 -4.84 -9.88 -2.24
CA GLU A 63 -5.78 -10.83 -1.63
C GLU A 63 -5.10 -12.16 -1.30
N ARG A 64 -4.28 -12.72 -2.20
CA ARG A 64 -3.52 -13.96 -1.91
C ARG A 64 -2.61 -13.81 -0.68
N HIS A 65 -1.87 -12.71 -0.57
CA HIS A 65 -1.03 -12.48 0.61
C HIS A 65 -1.85 -12.22 1.88
N LEU A 66 -3.01 -11.56 1.76
CA LEU A 66 -3.92 -11.33 2.89
C LEU A 66 -4.52 -12.64 3.39
N LEU A 67 -4.96 -13.52 2.49
CA LEU A 67 -5.53 -14.82 2.84
C LEU A 67 -4.49 -15.72 3.51
N ALA A 68 -3.28 -15.84 2.94
CA ALA A 68 -2.20 -16.61 3.57
C ALA A 68 -1.86 -16.09 4.99
N LEU A 69 -1.84 -14.77 5.17
CA LEU A 69 -1.64 -14.16 6.48
C LEU A 69 -2.77 -14.50 7.46
N ARG A 70 -4.03 -14.49 7.00
CA ARG A 70 -5.20 -14.86 7.83
C ARG A 70 -5.16 -16.32 8.25
N ASP A 71 -4.60 -17.18 7.42
CA ASP A 71 -4.42 -18.61 7.69
C ASP A 71 -3.16 -18.91 8.54
N GLY A 72 -2.50 -17.87 9.05
CA GLY A 72 -1.42 -17.98 10.03
C GLY A 72 -0.01 -17.93 9.45
N GLU A 73 0.15 -17.73 8.14
CA GLU A 73 1.46 -17.60 7.52
C GLU A 73 2.01 -16.17 7.67
N TRP A 74 3.02 -15.99 8.52
CA TRP A 74 3.59 -14.65 8.75
C TRP A 74 4.46 -14.15 7.59
N LYS A 75 5.21 -15.06 6.96
CA LYS A 75 6.18 -14.77 5.89
C LYS A 75 5.89 -15.63 4.68
N ASP A 76 5.96 -15.00 3.52
CA ASP A 76 5.86 -15.68 2.25
C ASP A 76 7.00 -16.72 2.10
N PRO A 77 6.70 -17.96 1.70
CA PRO A 77 7.65 -19.06 1.77
C PRO A 77 8.72 -18.97 0.68
N GLU A 78 8.46 -18.29 -0.44
CA GLU A 78 9.42 -18.07 -1.53
C GLU A 78 10.43 -16.96 -1.14
N SER A 79 9.91 -15.78 -0.84
CA SER A 79 10.71 -14.57 -0.60
C SER A 79 11.24 -14.43 0.83
N LYS A 80 10.64 -15.13 1.81
CA LYS A 80 10.89 -14.99 3.26
C LYS A 80 10.56 -13.60 3.83
N ILE A 81 9.83 -12.77 3.07
CA ILE A 81 9.37 -11.44 3.47
C ILE A 81 7.98 -11.57 4.10
N PRO A 82 7.63 -10.78 5.13
CA PRO A 82 6.28 -10.77 5.67
C PRO A 82 5.21 -10.54 4.60
N HIS A 83 4.07 -11.24 4.65
CA HIS A 83 2.97 -11.05 3.68
C HIS A 83 2.50 -9.59 3.61
N LEU A 84 2.50 -8.90 4.76
CA LEU A 84 2.21 -7.46 4.83
C LEU A 84 3.18 -6.60 3.98
N GLY A 85 4.43 -7.04 3.80
CA GLY A 85 5.39 -6.37 2.92
C GLY A 85 4.96 -6.43 1.45
N HIS A 86 4.49 -7.59 0.98
CA HIS A 86 3.95 -7.75 -0.36
C HIS A 86 2.66 -6.97 -0.57
N ILE A 87 1.79 -6.89 0.45
CA ILE A 87 0.58 -6.06 0.40
C ILE A 87 0.95 -4.57 0.27
N VAL A 88 1.89 -4.08 1.08
CA VAL A 88 2.40 -2.70 0.98
C VAL A 88 3.00 -2.42 -0.40
N ALA A 89 3.81 -3.35 -0.92
CA ALA A 89 4.40 -3.23 -2.25
C ALA A 89 3.35 -3.15 -3.35
N GLY A 90 2.36 -4.06 -3.34
CA GLY A 90 1.27 -4.07 -4.32
C GLY A 90 0.46 -2.77 -4.30
N ALA A 91 0.06 -2.32 -3.10
CA ALA A 91 -0.69 -1.07 -2.95
C ALA A 91 0.13 0.16 -3.39
N ALA A 92 1.43 0.20 -3.06
CA ALA A 92 2.32 1.27 -3.48
C ALA A 92 2.48 1.34 -5.01
N ILE A 93 2.61 0.19 -5.68
CA ILE A 93 2.70 0.13 -7.14
C ILE A 93 1.42 0.62 -7.80
N VAL A 94 0.24 0.21 -7.30
CA VAL A 94 -1.05 0.68 -7.82
C VAL A 94 -1.18 2.20 -7.69
N LEU A 95 -0.84 2.76 -6.53
CA LEU A 95 -0.86 4.21 -6.29
C LEU A 95 0.10 4.96 -7.23
N ASP A 96 1.32 4.43 -7.40
CA ASP A 96 2.35 5.05 -8.23
C ASP A 96 1.98 4.97 -9.72
N ALA A 97 1.52 3.81 -10.20
CA ALA A 97 1.02 3.63 -11.56
C ALA A 97 -0.17 4.57 -11.86
N ASN A 98 -1.07 4.75 -10.91
CA ASN A 98 -2.17 5.72 -11.04
C ASN A 98 -1.64 7.16 -11.16
N SER A 99 -0.65 7.52 -10.34
CA SER A 99 -0.07 8.87 -10.33
C SER A 99 0.62 9.26 -11.64
N VAL A 100 1.08 8.28 -12.42
CA VAL A 100 1.73 8.48 -13.73
C VAL A 100 0.86 8.12 -14.92
N GLY A 101 -0.44 7.85 -14.72
CA GLY A 101 -1.38 7.54 -15.80
C GLY A 101 -1.15 6.18 -16.48
N LYS A 102 -0.56 5.22 -15.76
CA LYS A 102 -0.24 3.87 -16.25
C LYS A 102 -1.08 2.77 -15.61
N LEU A 103 -2.00 3.13 -14.73
CA LEU A 103 -2.96 2.18 -14.17
C LEU A 103 -4.15 2.01 -15.11
N ILE A 104 -4.38 0.78 -15.55
CA ILE A 104 -5.57 0.36 -16.28
C ILE A 104 -6.61 0.00 -15.23
N ASN A 105 -7.70 0.77 -15.17
CA ASN A 105 -8.86 0.42 -14.38
C ASN A 105 -9.70 -0.61 -15.16
N ASP A 106 -9.51 -1.89 -14.84
CA ASP A 106 -10.20 -3.04 -15.43
C ASP A 106 -11.16 -3.72 -14.44
N LEU A 107 -11.65 -2.97 -13.46
CA LEU A 107 -12.63 -3.45 -12.50
C LEU A 107 -13.99 -3.75 -13.18
N PRO A 108 -14.76 -4.73 -12.66
CA PRO A 108 -16.14 -4.91 -13.08
C PRO A 108 -17.00 -3.67 -12.73
N PRO A 109 -18.21 -3.54 -13.30
CA PRO A 109 -19.16 -2.53 -12.88
C PRO A 109 -19.34 -2.52 -11.35
N PRO A 110 -19.53 -1.35 -10.71
CA PRO A 110 -19.60 -1.25 -9.26
C PRO A 110 -20.63 -2.20 -8.64
N GLY A 111 -20.18 -2.98 -7.65
CA GLY A 111 -21.04 -3.81 -6.80
C GLY A 111 -21.49 -3.10 -5.52
N LYS A 112 -22.34 -3.75 -4.73
CA LYS A 112 -22.93 -3.19 -3.49
C LYS A 112 -22.25 -3.68 -2.20
N ALA A 113 -20.99 -4.09 -2.27
CA ALA A 113 -20.30 -4.75 -1.14
C ALA A 113 -20.31 -3.89 0.14
N ALA A 114 -20.09 -2.58 0.03
CA ALA A 114 -20.12 -1.67 1.19
C ALA A 114 -21.53 -1.59 1.82
N GLU A 115 -22.58 -1.41 1.00
CA GLU A 115 -23.98 -1.42 1.48
C GLU A 115 -24.32 -2.73 2.20
N ILE A 116 -23.83 -3.87 1.67
CA ILE A 116 -24.05 -5.19 2.27
C ILE A 116 -23.34 -5.27 3.63
N LEU A 117 -22.08 -4.84 3.73
CA LEU A 117 -21.34 -4.84 5.00
C LEU A 117 -22.02 -3.97 6.06
N ASP A 118 -22.42 -2.75 5.69
CA ASP A 118 -23.11 -1.81 6.59
C ASP A 118 -24.43 -2.38 7.13
N LYS A 119 -25.14 -3.18 6.33
CA LYS A 119 -26.37 -3.85 6.74
C LYS A 119 -26.14 -4.88 7.85
N TYR A 120 -24.98 -5.53 7.88
CA TYR A 120 -24.65 -6.58 8.85
C TYR A 120 -23.74 -6.09 9.99
N GLU A 121 -23.31 -4.83 9.98
CA GLU A 121 -22.56 -4.25 11.09
C GLU A 121 -23.48 -4.08 12.31
N VAL A 122 -23.14 -4.78 13.40
CA VAL A 122 -23.82 -4.57 14.69
C VAL A 122 -23.35 -3.24 15.27
N LYS A 123 -24.18 -2.21 15.14
CA LYS A 123 -23.91 -0.90 15.74
C LYS A 123 -23.97 -1.00 17.26
N LYS A 124 -22.89 -0.58 17.92
CA LYS A 124 -22.80 -0.45 19.38
C LYS A 124 -23.47 0.82 19.87
#